data_AF-A0A7R9A5D9-F1
#
_entry.id   AF-A0A7R9A5D9-F1
#
_cell.length_a   1.000
_cell.length_b   1.000
_cell.length_c   1.000
_cell.angle_alpha   90.00
_cell.angle_beta   90.00
_cell.angle_gamma   90.00
#
_symmetry.space_group_name_H-M   'P 1'
#
loop_
_entity.id
_entity.type
_entity.pdbx_description
1 polymer ?
#
loop_
_entity_poly.entity_id
_entity_poly.type
_entity_poly.pdbx_seq_one_letter_code
_entity_poly.pdbx_strand_id
1 'polypeptide(L)'
;MRIGQVFQHRTEGYRGVIIGWDRTARAPEDWLQHMHRGHPDWKSKPNYAALVDTRDRTIPQMTYVVEDNIVIVRNTKVMHPAVDDYFESWDGAQYIPRPWLRHMYPQD
;
A
#
# COMPACT_ATOMS: atom_id res chain seq x y z
N MET A 1 -3.73 -4.83 7.89
CA MET A 1 -4.46 -4.60 6.62
C MET A 1 -4.06 -5.67 5.61
N ARG A 2 -4.75 -5.78 4.48
CA ARG A 2 -4.56 -6.87 3.51
C ARG A 2 -4.32 -6.35 2.09
N ILE A 3 -3.69 -7.18 1.26
CA ILE A 3 -3.47 -6.92 -0.15
C ILE A 3 -4.80 -6.72 -0.88
N GLY A 4 -4.81 -5.77 -1.81
CA GLY A 4 -5.97 -5.39 -2.61
C GLY A 4 -6.91 -4.41 -1.91
N GLN A 5 -6.72 -4.13 -0.62
CA GLN A 5 -7.46 -3.08 0.05
C GLN A 5 -6.99 -1.70 -0.45
N VAL A 6 -7.97 -0.83 -0.70
CA VAL A 6 -7.71 0.57 -1.05
C VAL A 6 -7.75 1.41 0.22
N PHE A 7 -6.86 2.39 0.28
CA PHE A 7 -6.78 3.32 1.39
C PHE A 7 -6.62 4.74 0.91
N GLN A 8 -6.86 5.67 1.84
CA GLN A 8 -6.43 7.04 1.76
C GLN A 8 -5.37 7.30 2.82
N HIS A 9 -4.26 7.93 2.43
CA HIS A 9 -3.20 8.29 3.34
C HIS A 9 -3.69 9.38 4.30
N ARG A 10 -3.55 9.17 5.61
CA ARG A 10 -4.10 10.04 6.66
C ARG A 10 -3.59 11.49 6.57
N THR A 11 -2.29 11.67 6.39
CA THR A 11 -1.65 13.00 6.39
C THR A 11 -1.67 13.66 5.00
N GLU A 12 -1.22 12.94 3.96
CA GLU A 12 -1.06 13.49 2.61
C GLU A 12 -2.30 13.33 1.71
N GLY A 13 -3.32 12.59 2.14
CA GLY A 13 -4.64 12.55 1.48
C GLY A 13 -4.74 11.75 0.18
N TYR A 14 -3.64 11.23 -0.38
CA TYR A 14 -3.66 10.42 -1.60
C TYR A 14 -4.23 9.02 -1.38
N ARG A 15 -4.79 8.42 -2.43
CA ARG A 15 -5.26 7.04 -2.41
C ARG A 15 -4.22 6.08 -2.94
N GLY A 16 -4.26 4.85 -2.45
CA GLY A 16 -3.46 3.77 -2.96
C GLY A 16 -4.07 2.41 -2.71
N VAL A 17 -3.56 1.40 -3.39
CA VAL A 17 -3.94 0.00 -3.19
C VAL A 17 -2.74 -0.77 -2.63
N ILE A 18 -2.97 -1.54 -1.56
CA ILE A 18 -1.95 -2.35 -0.91
C ILE A 18 -1.55 -3.51 -1.82
N ILE A 19 -0.27 -3.63 -2.11
CA ILE A 19 0.32 -4.72 -2.93
C ILE A 19 1.29 -5.60 -2.14
N GLY A 20 1.55 -5.29 -0.87
CA GLY A 20 2.38 -6.11 0.01
C GLY A 20 2.52 -5.49 1.39
N TRP A 21 3.06 -6.26 2.34
CA TRP A 21 3.30 -5.80 3.69
C TRP A 21 4.52 -6.47 4.34
N ASP A 22 5.12 -5.76 5.30
CA ASP A 22 6.06 -6.32 6.26
C ASP A 22 5.57 -6.01 7.67
N ARG A 23 5.67 -6.98 8.60
CA ARG A 23 5.31 -6.78 10.02
C ARG A 23 6.18 -5.74 10.72
N THR A 24 7.39 -5.55 10.21
CA THR A 24 8.39 -4.57 10.65
C THR A 24 9.02 -4.02 9.38
N ALA A 25 9.30 -2.71 9.34
CA ALA A 25 9.86 -2.08 8.16
C ALA A 25 11.14 -2.79 7.68
N ARG A 26 11.20 -3.14 6.39
CA ARG A 26 12.36 -3.80 5.77
C ARG A 26 13.08 -2.97 4.71
N ALA A 27 12.64 -1.72 4.48
CA ALA A 27 13.34 -0.81 3.58
C ALA A 27 14.74 -0.43 4.14
N PRO A 28 15.66 0.03 3.28
CA PRO A 28 16.98 0.51 3.72
C PRO A 28 16.89 1.53 4.86
N GLU A 29 17.82 1.44 5.79
CA GLU A 29 17.82 2.20 7.04
C GLU A 29 17.85 3.72 6.81
N ASP A 30 18.65 4.18 5.85
CA ASP A 30 18.72 5.56 5.39
C ASP A 30 17.39 6.06 4.82
N TRP A 31 16.71 5.22 4.03
CA TRP A 31 15.39 5.52 3.48
C TRP A 31 14.34 5.64 4.60
N LEU A 32 14.36 4.72 5.57
CA LEU A 32 13.46 4.75 6.72
C LEU A 32 13.70 5.97 7.62
N GLN A 33 14.95 6.40 7.79
CA GLN A 33 15.24 7.63 8.56
C GLN A 33 14.61 8.86 7.92
N HIS A 34 14.54 8.93 6.60
CA HIS A 34 13.86 10.01 5.89
C HIS A 34 12.35 9.91 6.04
N MET A 35 11.78 8.73 5.76
CA MET A 35 10.34 8.53 5.67
C MET A 35 9.64 8.46 7.03
N HIS A 36 10.33 7.96 8.05
CA HIS A 36 9.83 7.89 9.43
C HIS A 36 10.44 8.99 10.32
N ARG A 37 10.87 10.11 9.73
CA ARG A 37 11.46 11.21 10.48
C ARG A 37 10.48 11.71 11.53
N GLY A 38 10.92 11.71 12.80
CA GLY A 38 10.08 12.10 13.94
C GLY A 38 9.27 10.95 14.56
N HIS A 39 9.34 9.73 14.01
CA HIS A 39 8.59 8.57 14.47
C HIS A 39 9.45 7.29 14.48
N PRO A 40 10.42 7.15 15.41
CA PRO A 40 11.35 6.02 15.45
C PRO A 40 10.64 4.66 15.58
N ASP A 41 9.52 4.62 16.30
CA ASP A 41 8.75 3.38 16.56
C ASP A 41 8.15 2.79 15.28
N TRP A 42 7.96 3.58 14.21
CA TRP A 42 7.35 3.12 12.96
C TRP A 42 8.14 2.02 12.25
N LYS A 43 9.42 1.86 12.56
CA LYS A 43 10.22 0.73 12.07
C LYS A 43 9.78 -0.61 12.62
N SER A 44 9.25 -0.63 13.85
CA SER A 44 8.74 -1.83 14.52
C SER A 44 7.27 -2.13 14.20
N LYS A 45 6.62 -1.26 13.42
CA LYS A 45 5.20 -1.39 13.04
C LYS A 45 5.03 -2.03 11.65
N PRO A 46 3.83 -2.54 11.35
CA PRO A 46 3.50 -2.98 10.00
C PRO A 46 3.64 -1.83 9.00
N ASN A 47 4.31 -2.11 7.89
CA ASN A 47 4.46 -1.19 6.77
C ASN A 47 3.98 -1.88 5.48
N TYR A 48 3.36 -1.10 4.60
CA TYR A 48 2.64 -1.60 3.44
C TYR A 48 3.21 -0.98 2.17
N ALA A 49 3.56 -1.83 1.19
CA ALA A 49 3.86 -1.38 -0.16
C ALA A 49 2.55 -1.12 -0.89
N ALA A 50 2.46 0.00 -1.60
CA ALA A 50 1.24 0.39 -2.30
C ALA A 50 1.50 1.08 -3.63
N LEU A 51 0.57 0.89 -4.58
CA LEU A 51 0.49 1.67 -5.82
C LEU A 51 -0.37 2.91 -5.56
N VAL A 52 0.15 4.10 -5.90
CA VAL A 52 -0.54 5.38 -5.69
C VAL A 52 -1.46 5.71 -6.87
N ASP A 53 -2.65 6.24 -6.57
CA ASP A 53 -3.59 6.68 -7.60
C ASP A 53 -3.04 7.87 -8.40
N THR A 54 -2.96 7.71 -9.73
CA THR A 54 -2.41 8.72 -10.63
C THR A 54 -3.28 9.97 -10.73
N ARG A 55 -4.54 9.92 -10.26
CA ARG A 55 -5.41 11.10 -10.12
C ARG A 55 -5.05 11.96 -8.91
N ASP A 56 -4.42 11.36 -7.90
CA ASP A 56 -3.97 12.08 -6.70
C ASP A 56 -2.48 12.47 -6.80
N ARG A 57 -1.67 11.67 -7.52
CA ARG A 57 -0.28 11.99 -7.87
C ARG A 57 0.02 11.65 -9.32
N THR A 58 0.23 12.67 -10.15
CA THR A 58 0.33 12.51 -11.61
C THR A 58 1.44 11.55 -12.07
N ILE A 59 2.55 11.47 -11.34
CA ILE A 59 3.63 10.53 -11.64
C ILE A 59 3.31 9.18 -10.97
N PRO A 60 3.14 8.08 -11.75
CA PRO A 60 2.94 6.75 -11.21
C PRO A 60 4.09 6.38 -10.27
N GLN A 61 3.76 5.98 -9.05
CA GLN A 61 4.75 5.67 -8.04
C GLN A 61 4.25 4.57 -7.11
N MET A 62 5.23 3.79 -6.62
CA MET A 62 5.06 2.94 -5.45
C MET A 62 5.46 3.72 -4.19
N THR A 63 4.81 3.42 -3.09
CA THR A 63 5.10 3.98 -1.78
C THR A 63 5.18 2.88 -0.73
N TYR A 64 5.79 3.19 0.42
CA TYR A 64 5.83 2.32 1.58
C TYR A 64 5.30 3.10 2.79
N VAL A 65 4.20 2.64 3.35
CA VAL A 65 3.37 3.41 4.29
C VAL A 65 3.18 2.63 5.58
N VAL A 66 3.45 3.27 6.72
CA VAL A 66 3.17 2.71 8.04
C VAL A 66 1.66 2.59 8.29
N GLU A 67 1.23 1.55 9.01
CA GLU A 67 -0.18 1.29 9.32
C GLU A 67 -0.94 2.50 9.89
N ASP A 68 -0.29 3.28 10.76
CA ASP A 68 -0.87 4.47 11.39
C ASP A 68 -1.41 5.50 10.36
N ASN A 69 -0.77 5.57 9.19
CA ASN A 69 -1.11 6.50 8.12
C ASN A 69 -2.14 5.95 7.13
N ILE A 70 -2.68 4.77 7.37
CA ILE A 70 -3.61 4.14 6.43
C ILE A 70 -5.05 4.26 6.95
N VAL A 71 -5.94 4.78 6.11
CA VAL A 71 -7.39 4.79 6.34
C VAL A 71 -8.06 4.03 5.21
N ILE A 72 -8.65 2.86 5.51
CA ILE A 72 -9.29 2.03 4.49
C ILE A 72 -10.49 2.75 3.87
N VAL A 73 -10.55 2.77 2.54
CA VAL A 73 -11.68 3.28 1.77
C VAL A 73 -12.25 2.17 0.90
N ARG A 74 -13.57 2.09 0.84
CA ARG A 74 -14.31 1.09 0.05
C ARG A 74 -14.87 1.74 -1.21
N ASN A 75 -15.36 0.92 -2.14
CA ASN A 75 -16.05 1.35 -3.36
C ASN A 75 -15.22 2.35 -4.20
N THR A 76 -13.89 2.26 -4.11
CA THR A 76 -12.97 3.17 -4.77
C THR A 76 -11.91 2.34 -5.48
N LYS A 77 -11.82 2.50 -6.80
CA LYS A 77 -10.73 1.94 -7.60
C LYS A 77 -9.56 2.91 -7.68
N VAL A 78 -8.35 2.37 -7.72
CA VAL A 78 -7.10 3.09 -7.99
C VAL A 78 -6.80 3.08 -9.49
N MET A 79 -6.43 4.24 -10.04
CA MET A 79 -5.84 4.33 -11.37
C MET A 79 -4.32 4.27 -11.26
N HIS A 80 -3.69 3.21 -11.74
CA HIS A 80 -2.24 3.13 -11.83
C HIS A 80 -1.87 2.08 -12.88
N PRO A 81 -0.86 2.33 -13.75
CA PRO A 81 -0.54 1.46 -14.89
C PRO A 81 -0.20 0.02 -14.48
N ALA A 82 0.39 -0.18 -13.31
CA ALA A 82 0.75 -1.49 -12.80
C ALA A 82 -0.38 -2.25 -12.06
N VAL A 83 -1.60 -1.71 -11.94
CA VAL A 83 -2.67 -2.39 -11.15
C VAL A 83 -2.96 -3.78 -11.69
N ASP A 84 -3.03 -3.92 -13.01
CA ASP A 84 -3.35 -5.20 -13.65
C ASP A 84 -2.21 -6.23 -13.54
N ASP A 85 -0.99 -5.81 -13.17
CA ASP A 85 0.13 -6.72 -12.92
C ASP A 85 -0.03 -7.48 -11.59
N TYR A 86 -0.75 -6.90 -10.63
CA TYR A 86 -0.92 -7.44 -9.27
C TYR A 86 -2.32 -8.05 -9.04
N PHE A 87 -3.35 -7.57 -9.75
CA PHE A 87 -4.74 -7.91 -9.48
C PHE A 87 -5.45 -8.51 -10.69
N GLU A 88 -6.33 -9.49 -10.45
CA GLU A 88 -7.14 -10.16 -11.49
C GLU A 88 -8.45 -9.42 -11.74
N SER A 89 -9.05 -8.88 -10.69
CA SER A 89 -10.37 -8.27 -10.76
C SER A 89 -10.62 -7.35 -9.56
N TRP A 90 -11.79 -6.71 -9.57
CA TRP A 90 -12.32 -5.90 -8.49
C TRP A 90 -13.69 -6.44 -8.10
N ASP A 91 -13.90 -6.74 -6.81
CA ASP A 91 -15.12 -7.39 -6.31
C ASP A 91 -16.23 -6.40 -5.90
N GLY A 92 -16.00 -5.10 -6.07
CA GLY A 92 -16.89 -4.04 -5.60
C GLY A 92 -16.35 -3.31 -4.36
N ALA A 93 -15.53 -3.96 -3.55
CA ALA A 93 -14.98 -3.43 -2.31
C ALA A 93 -13.45 -3.38 -2.27
N GLN A 94 -12.77 -4.37 -2.88
CA GLN A 94 -11.32 -4.52 -2.91
C GLN A 94 -10.86 -5.21 -4.21
N TYR A 95 -9.55 -5.17 -4.47
CA TYR A 95 -8.96 -5.88 -5.58
C TYR A 95 -8.68 -7.34 -5.22
N ILE A 96 -8.92 -8.25 -6.17
CA ILE A 96 -8.62 -9.67 -6.03
C ILE A 96 -7.18 -9.92 -6.49
N PRO A 97 -6.26 -10.38 -5.61
CA PRO A 97 -4.86 -10.54 -5.96
C PRO A 97 -4.63 -11.71 -6.91
N ARG A 98 -3.66 -11.57 -7.83
CA ARG A 98 -3.20 -12.67 -8.67
C ARG A 98 -2.63 -13.83 -7.83
N PRO A 99 -2.65 -15.08 -8.32
CA PRO A 99 -2.18 -16.25 -7.59
C PRO A 99 -0.75 -16.13 -7.05
N TRP A 100 0.15 -15.53 -7.83
CA TRP A 100 1.54 -15.33 -7.42
C TRP A 100 1.65 -14.42 -6.19
N LEU A 101 0.79 -13.39 -6.12
CA LEU A 101 0.78 -12.44 -5.01
C LEU A 101 0.17 -13.08 -3.75
N ARG A 102 -0.89 -13.87 -3.92
CA ARG A 102 -1.46 -14.68 -2.82
C ARG A 102 -0.46 -15.69 -2.27
N HIS A 103 0.36 -16.29 -3.14
CA HIS A 103 1.40 -17.24 -2.71
C HIS A 103 2.51 -16.55 -1.90
N MET A 104 2.85 -15.31 -2.22
CA MET A 104 3.84 -14.52 -1.48
C MET A 104 3.33 -14.09 -0.10
N TYR A 105 2.02 -13.86 0.03
CA TYR A 105 1.37 -13.40 1.25
C TYR A 105 0.23 -14.34 1.67
N PRO A 106 0.52 -15.60 2.06
CA PRO A 106 -0.50 -16.61 2.33
C PRO A 106 -1.29 -16.37 3.62
N GLN A 107 -0.90 -15.38 4.42
CA GLN A 107 -1.56 -15.01 5.68
C GLN A 107 -2.58 -13.88 5.53
N ASP A 108 -2.78 -13.37 4.31
CA ASP A 108 -3.87 -12.44 3.95
C ASP A 108 -5.14 -13.16 3.49
#